data_AF-A0A8I0TTU7-F1
#
_entry.id   AF-A0A8I0TTU7-F1
#
_cell.length_a   1.000
_cell.length_b   1.000
_cell.length_c   1.000
_cell.angle_alpha   90.00
_cell.angle_beta   90.00
_cell.angle_gamma   90.00
#
_symmetry.space_group_name_H-M   'P 1'
#
loop_
_entity.id
_entity.type
_entity.pdbx_description
1 polymer ?
#
loop_
_entity_poly.entity_id
_entity_poly.type
_entity_poly.pdbx_seq_one_letter_code
_entity_poly.pdbx_strand_id
1 'polypeptide(L)' 'MRFEILRLDDVSGTPVDSTVVEAASVNRIVQQAAAIGQRLWIRPADVTAS' A
#
# COMPACT_ATOMS: atom_id res chain seq x y z
N MET A 1 12.81 -7.37 -3.53
CA MET A 1 11.76 -6.82 -4.41
C MET A 1 10.89 -5.94 -3.56
N ARG A 2 10.70 -4.69 -3.98
CA ARG A 2 10.05 -3.67 -3.16
C ARG A 2 8.67 -3.34 -3.68
N PHE A 3 7.76 -3.03 -2.77
CA PHE A 3 6.40 -2.63 -3.06
C PHE A 3 6.12 -1.29 -2.41
N GLU A 4 5.49 -0.41 -3.16
CA GLU A 4 4.87 0.79 -2.62
C GLU A 4 3.43 0.45 -2.24
N ILE A 5 3.07 0.78 -1.00
CA ILE A 5 1.73 0.64 -0.45
C ILE A 5 1.20 2.05 -0.21
N LEU A 6 0.16 2.41 -0.95
CA LEU A 6 -0.60 3.64 -0.80
C LEU A 6 -1.80 3.36 0.09
N ARG A 7 -1.97 4.15 1.15
CA ARG A 7 -3.20 4.17 1.94
C ARG A 7 -4.14 5.16 1.28
N LEU A 8 -5.36 4.72 1.02
CA LEU A 8 -6.37 5.55 0.37
C LEU A 8 -7.37 6.04 1.41
N ASP A 9 -7.88 7.25 1.20
CA ASP A 9 -9.07 7.70 1.89
C ASP A 9 -10.29 6.87 1.43
N ASP A 10 -11.12 6.45 2.39
CA ASP A 10 -12.22 5.53 2.09
C ASP A 10 -13.36 6.20 1.31
N VAL A 11 -13.49 7.54 1.38
CA VAL A 11 -14.56 8.30 0.72
C VAL A 11 -14.15 8.71 -0.69
N SER A 12 -12.99 9.36 -0.81
CA SER A 12 -12.49 9.97 -2.04
C SER A 12 -11.60 9.03 -2.87
N GLY A 13 -11.07 7.97 -2.27
CA GLY A 13 -10.12 7.07 -2.92
C GLY A 13 -8.77 7.69 -3.22
N THR A 14 -8.49 8.91 -2.73
CA THR A 14 -7.22 9.59 -2.96
C THR A 14 -6.12 9.03 -2.03
N PRO A 15 -4.86 8.95 -2.47
CA PRO A 15 -3.76 8.59 -1.60
C PRO A 15 -3.58 9.61 -0.48
N VAL A 16 -3.57 9.14 0.77
CA VAL A 16 -3.29 9.97 1.95
C VAL A 16 -1.88 9.75 2.50
N ASP A 17 -1.30 8.59 2.22
CA ASP A 17 0.01 8.17 2.73
C ASP A 17 0.61 7.09 1.80
N SER A 18 1.93 7.00 1.76
CA SER A 18 2.68 6.06 0.94
C SER A 18 3.89 5.52 1.68
N THR A 19 4.09 4.21 1.62
CA THR A 19 5.27 3.57 2.20
C THR A 19 5.85 2.54 1.25
N VAL A 20 7.19 2.49 1.13
CA VAL A 20 7.90 1.49 0.35
C VAL A 20 8.46 0.43 1.30
N VAL A 21 8.09 -0.82 1.05
CA VAL A 21 8.45 -1.97 1.90
C VAL A 21 9.00 -3.12 1.09
N GLU A 22 9.76 -3.98 1.74
CA GLU A 22 10.18 -5.27 1.17
C GLU A 22 9.00 -6.24 1.05
N ALA A 23 9.04 -7.12 0.05
CA ALA A 23 8.02 -8.14 -0.21
C ALA A 23 7.64 -8.96 1.04
N ALA A 24 8.62 -9.27 1.90
CA ALA A 24 8.41 -10.04 3.13
C ALA A 24 7.45 -9.36 4.12
N SER A 25 7.31 -8.03 4.06
CA SER A 25 6.46 -7.25 4.97
C SER A 25 5.04 -7.04 4.45
N VAL A 26 4.80 -7.25 3.14
CA VAL A 26 3.53 -6.91 2.49
C VAL A 26 2.34 -7.63 3.12
N ASN A 27 2.46 -8.94 3.38
CA ASN A 27 1.37 -9.72 3.97
C ASN A 27 0.94 -9.18 5.33
N ARG A 28 1.89 -8.81 6.19
CA ARG A 28 1.59 -8.25 7.52
C ARG A 28 0.79 -6.94 7.40
N ILE A 29 1.19 -6.07 6.48
CA ILE A 29 0.54 -4.77 6.28
C ILE A 29 -0.88 -4.93 5.74
N VAL A 30 -1.08 -5.84 4.79
CA VAL A 30 -2.42 -6.16 4.27
C VAL A 30 -3.34 -6.68 5.38
N GLN A 31 -2.84 -7.60 6.22
CA GLN A 31 -3.62 -8.13 7.34
C GLN A 31 -3.99 -7.03 8.35
N GLN A 32 -3.05 -6.13 8.67
CA GLN A 32 -3.32 -5.00 9.58
C GLN A 32 -4.37 -4.04 9.01
N ALA A 33 -4.29 -3.70 7.72
CA ALA A 33 -5.28 -2.85 7.07
C ALA A 33 -6.65 -3.52 7.01
N ALA A 34 -6.71 -4.81 6.68
CA ALA A 34 -7.94 -5.58 6.65
C ALA A 34 -8.63 -5.61 8.02
N ALA A 35 -7.87 -5.68 9.12
CA ALA A 35 -8.41 -5.70 10.48
C ALA A 35 -9.19 -4.42 10.87
N ILE A 36 -8.93 -3.30 10.20
CA ILE A 36 -9.59 -2.00 10.45
C ILE A 36 -10.40 -1.51 9.25
N GLY A 37 -10.53 -2.31 8.18
CA GLY A 37 -11.24 -1.93 6.95
C GLY A 37 -10.52 -0.88 6.10
N GLN A 38 -9.22 -0.67 6.28
CA GLN A 38 -8.46 0.35 5.56
C GLN A 38 -8.23 -0.03 4.10
N ARG A 39 -8.50 0.90 3.19
CA ARG A 39 -8.25 0.73 1.76
C ARG A 39 -6.78 0.95 1.40
N LEU A 40 -6.20 -0.02 0.70
CA LEU A 40 -4.82 0.02 0.22
C LEU A 40 -4.76 -0.11 -1.31
N TRP A 41 -3.76 0.53 -1.93
CA TRP A 41 -3.29 0.22 -3.28
C TRP A 41 -1.83 -0.16 -3.22
N ILE A 42 -1.50 -1.37 -3.69
CA ILE A 42 -0.15 -1.92 -3.67
C ILE A 42 0.37 -2.03 -5.10
N ARG A 43 1.59 -1.54 -5.34
CA ARG A 43 2.29 -1.64 -6.62
C ARG A 43 3.78 -1.94 -6.43
N PRO A 44 4.49 -2.52 -7.41
CA PRO A 44 5.94 -2.64 -7.33
C PRO A 44 6.59 -1.24 -7.29
N ALA A 45 7.53 -1.01 -6.37
CA ALA A 45 8.19 0.29 -6.21
C ALA A 45 9.22 0.59 -7.32
N ASP A 46 9.68 -0.45 -8.02
CA ASP A 46 10.67 -0.34 -9.09
C ASP A 46 10.06 0.06 -10.46
N VAL A 47 8.76 0.37 -10.52
CA VAL A 47 8.12 0.92 -11.72
C VAL A 47 8.01 2.44 -11.54
N THR A 48 9.14 3.13 -11.63
CA THR A 48 9.07 4.52 -12.10
C THR A 48 8.63 4.42 -13.56
N ALA A 49 7.35 4.63 -13.83
CA ALA A 49 6.89 4.83 -15.19
C ALA A 49 7.69 6.00 -15.76
N SER A 50 8.61 5.68 -16.68
CA SER A 50 9.31 6.66 -17.52
C SER A 50 8.33 7.22 -18.54
#